data_AF-A0A9D1CUP9-F1
#
_entry.id   AF-A0A9D1CUP9-F1
#
_cell.length_a   1.000
_cell.length_b   1.000
_cell.length_c   1.000
_cell.angle_alpha   90.00
_cell.angle_beta   90.00
_cell.angle_gamma   90.00
#
_symmetry.space_group_name_H-M   'P 1'
#
loop_
_entity.id
_entity.type
_entity.pdbx_description
1 polymer ?
#
loop_
_entity_poly.entity_id
_entity_poly.type
_entity_poly.pdbx_seq_one_letter_code
_entity_poly.pdbx_strand_id
1 'polypeptide(L)'
;MEKNLQISFLLDFYGELLSPRQREITDSYYNNDLSLGEISANTGITRQAVRDIVKRTELALFEMEEKLGLCSRFESMQSGLAKIEEHARTIQAYNKTKYQDEIVSDNITQILSTVNNLQE
;
A
#
# COMPACT_ATOMS: atom_id res chain seq x y z
N MET A 1 7.20 11.43 -18.39
CA MET A 1 6.04 10.63 -17.93
C MET A 1 6.14 10.69 -16.44
N GLU A 2 5.15 11.29 -15.79
CA GLU A 2 5.16 11.44 -14.34
C GLU A 2 4.90 10.07 -13.71
N LYS A 3 5.70 9.67 -12.73
CA LYS A 3 5.51 8.38 -12.05
C LYS A 3 4.35 8.52 -11.08
N ASN A 4 3.24 7.85 -11.38
CA ASN A 4 2.17 7.69 -10.39
C ASN A 4 2.61 6.66 -9.33
N LEU A 5 2.96 7.14 -8.13
CA LEU A 5 3.41 6.30 -7.01
C LEU A 5 2.37 5.25 -6.60
N GLN A 6 1.10 5.45 -6.93
CA GLN A 6 0.05 4.46 -6.70
C GLN A 6 0.33 3.14 -7.44
N ILE A 7 1.06 3.16 -8.56
CA ILE A 7 1.41 1.95 -9.31
C ILE A 7 2.31 1.02 -8.49
N SER A 8 3.24 1.56 -7.69
CA SER A 8 4.07 0.74 -6.80
C SER A 8 3.20 -0.02 -5.79
N PHE A 9 2.24 0.66 -5.16
CA PHE A 9 1.29 0.00 -4.27
C PHE A 9 0.45 -1.06 -5.00
N LEU A 10 -0.08 -0.74 -6.18
CA LEU A 10 -0.86 -1.69 -6.96
C LEU A 10 -0.04 -2.91 -7.40
N LEU A 11 1.27 -2.75 -7.64
CA LEU A 11 2.17 -3.87 -7.91
C LEU A 11 2.32 -4.80 -6.68
N ASP A 12 2.30 -4.27 -5.47
CA ASP A 12 2.35 -5.10 -4.25
C ASP A 12 1.07 -5.95 -4.10
N PHE A 13 -0.09 -5.40 -4.46
CA PHE A 13 -1.37 -6.11 -4.38
C PHE A 13 -1.63 -7.07 -5.55
N TYR A 14 -1.27 -6.66 -6.77
CA TYR A 14 -1.69 -7.35 -8.00
C TYR A 14 -0.53 -7.81 -8.88
N GLY A 15 0.71 -7.51 -8.52
CA GLY A 15 1.89 -7.80 -9.35
C GLY A 15 2.09 -9.29 -9.65
N GLU A 16 1.64 -10.18 -8.78
CA GLU A 16 1.69 -11.63 -9.00
C GLU A 16 0.72 -12.13 -10.07
N LEU A 17 -0.32 -11.35 -10.38
CA LEU A 17 -1.30 -11.68 -11.43
C LEU A 17 -0.84 -11.24 -12.83
N LEU A 18 0.23 -10.44 -12.90
CA LEU A 18 0.83 -10.00 -14.15
C LEU A 18 1.70 -11.10 -14.76
N SER A 19 1.92 -11.02 -16.08
CA SER A 19 2.97 -11.85 -16.68
C SER A 19 4.34 -11.47 -16.10
N PRO A 20 5.29 -12.42 -15.97
CA PRO A 20 6.62 -12.14 -15.41
C PRO A 20 7.30 -10.94 -16.07
N ARG A 21 7.16 -10.81 -17.39
CA ARG A 21 7.72 -9.72 -18.19
C ARG A 21 7.09 -8.36 -17.89
N GLN A 22 5.77 -8.29 -17.69
CA GLN A 22 5.08 -7.05 -17.31
C GLN A 22 5.53 -6.61 -15.93
N ARG A 23 5.56 -7.54 -14.96
CA ARG A 23 5.99 -7.29 -13.59
C ARG A 23 7.42 -6.78 -13.57
N GLU A 24 8.37 -7.50 -14.15
CA GLU A 24 9.79 -7.14 -14.17
C GLU A 24 10.05 -5.74 -14.76
N ILE A 25 9.45 -5.44 -15.91
CA ILE A 25 9.62 -4.14 -16.58
C ILE A 25 9.01 -3.00 -15.74
N THR A 26 7.84 -3.21 -15.16
CA THR A 26 7.11 -2.16 -14.43
C THR A 26 7.73 -1.95 -13.05
N ASP A 27 8.16 -3.02 -12.38
CA ASP A 27 8.94 -3.00 -11.14
C ASP A 27 10.28 -2.26 -11.33
N SER A 28 11.00 -2.57 -12.42
CA SER A 28 12.22 -1.85 -12.80
C SER A 28 12.00 -0.34 -12.94
N TYR A 29 10.87 0.06 -13.54
CA TYR A 29 10.56 1.46 -13.77
C TYR A 29 10.09 2.19 -12.50
N TYR A 30 9.23 1.55 -11.69
CA TYR A 30 8.59 2.18 -10.54
C TYR A 30 9.38 2.02 -9.24
N ASN A 31 9.92 0.83 -8.97
CA ASN A 31 10.55 0.49 -7.69
C ASN A 31 12.09 0.60 -7.75
N ASN A 32 12.70 0.30 -8.90
CA ASN A 32 14.17 0.38 -9.06
C ASN A 32 14.66 1.68 -9.73
N ASP A 33 13.75 2.62 -9.95
CA ASP A 33 14.01 3.94 -10.56
C ASP A 33 14.68 3.94 -11.94
N LEU A 34 14.69 2.82 -12.66
CA LEU A 34 15.30 2.76 -13.98
C LEU A 34 14.50 3.57 -15.01
N SER A 35 15.21 4.27 -15.87
CA SER A 35 14.63 4.93 -17.04
C SER A 35 14.22 3.90 -18.10
N LEU A 36 13.29 4.29 -18.97
CA LEU A 36 12.88 3.46 -20.11
C LEU A 36 14.06 3.07 -21.03
N GLY A 37 15.12 3.89 -21.06
CA GLY A 37 16.34 3.62 -21.84
C GLY A 37 17.20 2.54 -21.18
N GLU A 38 17.39 2.61 -19.87
CA GLU A 38 18.12 1.57 -19.11
C GLU A 38 17.39 0.22 -19.17
N ILE A 39 16.06 0.23 -19.02
CA ILE A 39 15.26 -0.98 -19.15
C ILE A 39 15.35 -1.54 -20.58
N SER A 40 15.31 -0.67 -21.60
CA SER A 40 15.48 -1.07 -23.01
C SER A 40 16.83 -1.75 -23.25
N ALA A 41 17.91 -1.21 -22.69
CA ALA A 41 19.24 -1.80 -22.76
C ALA A 41 19.32 -3.17 -22.06
N ASN A 42 18.72 -3.30 -20.87
CA ASN A 42 18.75 -4.54 -20.09
C ASN A 42 17.88 -5.66 -20.70
N THR A 43 16.77 -5.32 -21.34
CA THR A 43 15.77 -6.28 -21.84
C THR A 43 15.90 -6.58 -23.34
N GLY A 44 16.74 -5.83 -24.06
CA GLY A 44 16.98 -6.02 -25.50
C GLY A 44 15.81 -5.63 -26.41
N ILE A 45 14.79 -4.93 -25.88
CA ILE A 45 13.68 -4.40 -26.68
C ILE A 45 13.77 -2.88 -26.83
N THR A 46 13.04 -2.34 -27.79
CA THR A 46 13.04 -0.89 -28.03
C THR A 46 12.44 -0.13 -26.85
N ARG A 47 12.91 1.10 -26.63
CA ARG A 47 12.34 2.04 -25.63
C ARG A 47 10.83 2.22 -25.78
N GLN A 48 10.32 2.18 -27.02
CA GLN A 48 8.89 2.25 -27.29
C GLN A 48 8.16 1.00 -26.80
N ALA A 49 8.70 -0.19 -27.04
CA ALA A 49 8.12 -1.43 -26.53
C ALA A 49 8.11 -1.47 -24.99
N VAL A 50 9.16 -0.98 -24.32
CA VAL A 50 9.16 -0.82 -22.84
C VAL A 50 8.02 0.09 -22.41
N ARG A 51 7.88 1.27 -23.03
CA ARG A 51 6.81 2.23 -22.73
C ARG A 51 5.42 1.61 -22.87
N ASP A 52 5.20 0.84 -23.93
CA ASP A 52 3.90 0.22 -24.22
C ASP A 52 3.59 -0.93 -23.23
N ILE A 53 4.62 -1.63 -22.74
CA ILE A 53 4.45 -2.61 -21.67
C ILE A 53 4.09 -1.93 -20.35
N VAL A 54 4.80 -0.87 -19.96
CA VAL A 54 4.53 -0.10 -18.74
C VAL A 54 3.08 0.40 -18.75
N LYS A 55 2.66 1.10 -19.81
CA LYS A 55 1.28 1.62 -19.93
C LYS A 55 0.19 0.54 -19.87
N ARG A 56 0.40 -0.60 -20.54
CA ARG A 56 -0.58 -1.70 -20.50
C ARG A 56 -0.65 -2.32 -19.12
N THR A 57 0.47 -2.38 -18.42
CA THR A 57 0.53 -2.91 -17.05
C THR A 57 -0.16 -1.95 -16.08
N GLU A 58 0.08 -0.65 -16.18
CA GLU A 58 -0.65 0.39 -15.42
C GLU A 58 -2.17 0.23 -15.57
N LEU A 59 -2.65 0.12 -16.82
CA LEU A 59 -4.08 -0.07 -17.09
C LEU A 59 -4.63 -1.34 -16.45
N ALA A 60 -3.92 -2.47 -16.59
CA ALA A 60 -4.35 -3.73 -16.00
C ALA A 60 -4.41 -3.65 -14.46
N LEU A 61 -3.44 -2.99 -13.82
CA LEU A 61 -3.42 -2.75 -12.37
C LEU A 61 -4.63 -1.92 -11.93
N PHE A 62 -4.95 -0.84 -12.63
CA PHE A 62 -6.12 -0.02 -12.31
C PHE A 62 -7.44 -0.78 -12.54
N GLU A 63 -7.57 -1.56 -13.61
CA GLU A 63 -8.77 -2.38 -13.84
C GLU A 63 -8.97 -3.45 -12.76
N MET A 64 -7.87 -4.04 -12.27
CA MET A 64 -7.91 -4.98 -11.15
C MET A 64 -8.36 -4.28 -9.87
N GLU A 65 -7.83 -3.09 -9.58
CA GLU A 65 -8.26 -2.29 -8.41
C GLU A 65 -9.72 -1.86 -8.51
N GLU A 66 -10.19 -1.43 -9.68
CA GLU A 66 -11.59 -1.06 -9.88
C GLU A 66 -12.54 -2.23 -9.56
N LYS A 67 -12.14 -3.45 -9.92
CA LYS A 67 -12.95 -4.66 -9.72
C LYS A 67 -12.83 -5.26 -8.33
N LEU A 68 -11.65 -5.25 -7.74
CA LEU A 68 -11.34 -5.96 -6.49
C LEU A 68 -11.26 -5.02 -5.29
N GLY A 69 -10.81 -3.79 -5.49
CA GLY A 69 -10.74 -2.75 -4.46
C GLY A 69 -9.85 -3.08 -3.28
N LEU A 70 -8.82 -3.93 -3.45
CA LEU A 70 -7.98 -4.39 -2.34
C LEU A 70 -7.15 -3.25 -1.75
N CYS A 71 -6.56 -2.40 -2.59
CA CYS A 71 -5.76 -1.28 -2.13
C CYS A 71 -6.62 -0.28 -1.36
N SER A 72 -7.77 0.12 -1.92
CA SER A 72 -8.70 1.05 -1.27
C SER A 72 -9.25 0.51 0.06
N ARG A 73 -9.57 -0.79 0.12
CA ARG A 73 -10.00 -1.45 1.37
C ARG A 73 -8.88 -1.47 2.41
N PHE A 74 -7.65 -1.75 1.99
CA PHE A 74 -6.49 -1.73 2.88
C PHE A 74 -6.25 -0.33 3.45
N GLU A 75 -6.26 0.71 2.61
CA GLU A 75 -6.14 2.11 3.06
C GLU A 75 -7.26 2.50 4.04
N SER A 76 -8.49 2.09 3.73
CA SER A 76 -9.65 2.35 4.60
C SER A 76 -9.50 1.66 5.96
N MET A 77 -8.98 0.43 5.97
CA MET A 77 -8.71 -0.32 7.19
C MET A 77 -7.61 0.34 8.02
N GLN A 78 -6.48 0.73 7.39
CA GLN A 78 -5.40 1.45 8.06
C GLN A 78 -5.87 2.79 8.65
N SER A 79 -6.69 3.54 7.93
CA SER A 79 -7.31 4.77 8.44
C SER A 79 -8.23 4.51 9.63
N GLY A 80 -9.01 3.42 9.58
CA GLY A 80 -9.86 2.98 10.69
C GLY A 80 -9.06 2.63 11.94
N LEU A 81 -7.99 1.84 11.79
CA LEU A 81 -7.09 1.45 12.88
C LEU A 81 -6.42 2.67 13.52
N ALA A 82 -5.94 3.63 12.72
CA ALA A 82 -5.35 4.87 13.23
C ALA A 82 -6.35 5.69 14.08
N LYS A 83 -7.62 5.77 13.66
CA LYS A 83 -8.68 6.45 14.44
C LYS A 83 -8.99 5.73 15.74
N ILE A 84 -9.02 4.39 15.73
CA ILE A 84 -9.21 3.59 16.95
C ILE A 84 -8.07 3.87 17.94
N GLU A 85 -6.84 3.89 17.46
CA GLU A 85 -5.66 4.22 18.27
C GLU A 85 -5.76 5.63 18.88
N GLU A 86 -6.11 6.63 18.06
CA GLU A 86 -6.29 8.02 18.50
C GLU A 86 -7.35 8.14 19.60
N HIS A 87 -8.52 7.51 19.41
CA HIS A 87 -9.58 7.51 20.39
C HIS A 87 -9.18 6.78 21.67
N ALA A 88 -8.53 5.61 21.57
CA ALA A 88 -8.04 4.86 22.73
C ALA A 88 -7.04 5.68 23.55
N ARG A 89 -6.10 6.38 22.89
CA ARG A 89 -5.13 7.27 23.55
C ARG A 89 -5.81 8.48 24.20
N THR A 90 -6.83 9.04 23.54
CA THR A 90 -7.62 10.14 24.12
C THR A 90 -8.31 9.67 25.40
N ILE A 91 -8.99 8.53 25.36
CA ILE A 91 -9.65 7.95 26.55
C ILE A 91 -8.60 7.66 27.63
N GLN A 92 -7.41 7.19 27.28
CA GLN A 92 -6.32 6.92 28.23
C GLN A 92 -5.92 8.18 28.99
N ALA A 93 -5.74 9.29 28.27
CA ALA A 93 -5.38 10.58 28.87
C ALA A 93 -6.48 11.10 29.82
N TYR A 94 -7.74 10.98 29.42
CA TYR A 94 -8.88 11.35 30.28
C TYR A 94 -9.01 10.45 31.51
N ASN A 95 -8.85 9.13 31.36
CA ASN A 95 -8.92 8.19 32.47
C ASN A 95 -7.81 8.48 33.49
N LYS A 96 -6.56 8.64 33.02
CA LYS A 96 -5.40 8.92 33.86
C LYS A 96 -5.53 10.23 34.67
N THR A 97 -6.19 11.23 34.11
CA THR A 97 -6.32 12.56 34.75
C THR A 97 -7.52 12.65 35.68
N LYS A 98 -8.63 11.96 35.41
CA LYS A 98 -9.90 12.20 36.12
C LYS A 98 -10.40 11.04 36.98
N TYR A 99 -10.26 9.79 36.52
CA TYR A 99 -10.92 8.65 37.15
C TYR A 99 -9.94 7.64 37.75
N GLN A 100 -8.77 7.44 37.11
CA GLN A 100 -7.76 6.45 37.48
C GLN A 100 -8.33 5.03 37.58
N ASP A 101 -9.28 4.70 36.70
CA ASP A 101 -9.94 3.39 36.69
C ASP A 101 -9.04 2.34 36.04
N GLU A 102 -8.72 1.28 36.79
CA GLU A 102 -7.83 0.19 36.35
C GLU A 102 -8.45 -0.64 35.21
N ILE A 103 -9.75 -0.93 35.28
CA ILE A 103 -10.44 -1.71 34.24
C ILE A 103 -10.41 -0.95 32.92
N VAL A 104 -10.65 0.36 32.95
CA VAL A 104 -10.56 1.20 31.75
C VAL A 104 -9.12 1.21 31.22
N SER A 105 -8.12 1.32 32.09
CA SER A 105 -6.72 1.30 31.69
C SER A 105 -6.33 -0.02 31.01
N ASP A 106 -6.75 -1.15 31.57
CA ASP A 106 -6.47 -2.48 31.02
C ASP A 106 -7.11 -2.69 29.65
N ASN A 107 -8.39 -2.30 29.50
CA ASN A 107 -9.07 -2.39 28.21
C ASN A 107 -8.40 -1.53 27.14
N ILE A 108 -7.93 -0.33 27.48
CA ILE A 108 -7.21 0.53 26.53
C ILE A 108 -5.90 -0.12 26.10
N THR A 109 -5.15 -0.71 27.03
CA THR A 109 -3.93 -1.45 26.71
C THR A 109 -4.22 -2.60 25.75
N GLN A 110 -5.28 -3.37 25.97
CA GLN A 110 -5.69 -4.46 25.07
C GLN A 110 -6.13 -3.95 23.68
N ILE A 111 -6.83 -2.82 23.61
CA ILE A 111 -7.21 -2.20 22.33
C ILE A 111 -5.95 -1.79 21.56
N LEU A 112 -5.02 -1.09 22.22
CA LEU A 112 -3.79 -0.63 21.57
C LEU A 112 -2.90 -1.80 21.12
N SER A 113 -2.79 -2.87 21.92
CA SER A 113 -2.06 -4.07 21.49
C SER A 113 -2.74 -4.76 20.31
N THR A 114 -4.07 -4.81 20.29
CA THR A 114 -4.82 -5.40 19.16
C THR A 114 -4.62 -4.59 17.89
N VAL A 115 -4.64 -3.26 17.97
CA VAL A 115 -4.38 -2.38 16.81
C VAL A 115 -2.97 -2.59 16.27
N ASN A 116 -1.96 -2.63 17.14
CA ASN A 116 -0.58 -2.86 16.72
C ASN A 116 -0.41 -4.22 16.02
N ASN A 117 -1.02 -5.29 16.56
CA ASN A 117 -0.95 -6.62 15.97
C ASN A 117 -1.63 -6.72 14.59
N LEU A 118 -2.58 -5.83 14.27
CA LEU A 118 -3.26 -5.80 12.98
C LEU A 118 -2.53 -4.92 11.94
N GLN A 119 -1.52 -4.16 12.36
CA GLN A 119 -0.69 -3.31 11.49
C GLN A 119 0.64 -3.95 11.09
N GLU A 120 1.08 -5.02 11.78
CA GLU A 120 2.20 -5.89 11.41
C GLU A 120 1.83 -6.88 10.31
#